data_AF-A0A954L769-F1
#
_entry.id   AF-A0A954L769-F1
#
_cell.length_a   1.000
_cell.length_b   1.000
_cell.length_c   1.000
_cell.angle_alpha   90.00
_cell.angle_beta   90.00
_cell.angle_gamma   90.00
#
_symmetry.space_group_name_H-M   'P 1'
#
loop_
_entity.id
_entity.type
_entity.pdbx_description
1 polymer ?
#
loop_
_entity_poly.entity_id
_entity_poly.type
_entity_poly.pdbx_seq_one_letter_code
_entity_poly.pdbx_strand_id
1 'polypeptide(L)'
;MIRQLTTFMLLAMIVATLCGDDRPPGPPPKPGSQSRLLQAAPRASGEDSFAGQVVSITLKSDPDYGVHLEQARVEQLGNKSFLVGAGIDTGVGEWTAGRTLWVAIDDISEIIEFADADDLRKTLEPADEGPDA
;
A
#
# COMPACT_ATOMS: atom_id res chain seq x y z
N MET A 1 8.37 -22.08 35.65
CA MET A 1 9.03 -22.86 34.58
C MET A 1 10.03 -21.95 33.89
N ILE A 2 11.29 -22.38 33.87
CA ILE A 2 12.51 -21.64 33.51
C ILE A 2 12.97 -22.14 32.14
N ARG A 3 13.74 -21.31 31.41
CA ARG A 3 14.53 -21.54 30.17
C ARG A 3 13.85 -20.96 28.91
N GLN A 4 14.43 -20.08 28.10
CA GLN A 4 15.85 -19.72 27.90
C GLN A 4 16.05 -18.24 27.59
N LEU A 5 17.13 -17.73 28.17
CA LEU A 5 17.85 -16.53 27.76
C LEU A 5 19.14 -16.98 27.05
N THR A 6 19.66 -16.13 26.17
CA THR A 6 21.04 -16.06 25.67
C THR A 6 21.47 -17.06 24.60
N THR A 7 22.00 -16.56 23.46
CA THR A 7 23.27 -17.02 22.84
C THR A 7 23.54 -16.33 21.47
N PHE A 8 24.60 -15.49 21.45
CA PHE A 8 25.55 -15.16 20.35
C PHE A 8 24.98 -14.39 19.13
N MET A 9 25.27 -13.11 18.85
CA MET A 9 26.57 -12.42 18.66
C MET A 9 27.68 -13.27 18.03
N LEU A 10 28.19 -12.79 16.89
CA LEU A 10 29.46 -13.13 16.19
C LEU A 10 29.36 -14.06 14.97
N LEU A 11 29.29 -13.46 13.77
CA LEU A 11 30.12 -13.92 12.65
C LEU A 11 30.65 -12.70 11.88
N ALA A 12 31.79 -12.21 12.34
CA ALA A 12 32.71 -11.42 11.54
C ALA A 12 33.49 -12.35 10.60
N MET A 13 33.99 -11.76 9.50
CA MET A 13 35.00 -12.28 8.57
C MET A 13 34.56 -13.37 7.59
N ILE A 14 34.24 -12.95 6.36
CA ILE A 14 34.63 -13.69 5.16
C ILE A 14 35.24 -12.71 4.13
N VAL A 15 36.58 -12.76 4.09
CA VAL A 15 37.47 -12.76 2.91
C VAL A 15 37.42 -11.56 1.95
N ALA A 16 38.44 -10.70 2.13
CA ALA A 16 39.00 -9.89 1.07
C ALA A 16 39.56 -10.79 -0.06
N THR A 17 39.12 -10.56 -1.30
CA THR A 17 39.92 -10.88 -2.49
C THR A 17 40.02 -9.60 -3.31
N LEU A 18 41.10 -8.87 -3.08
CA LEU A 18 41.59 -7.80 -3.93
C LEU A 18 42.07 -8.45 -5.23
N CYS A 19 41.19 -8.53 -6.24
CA CYS A 19 41.66 -8.64 -7.62
C CYS A 19 42.25 -7.28 -7.99
N GLY A 20 43.58 -7.21 -8.01
CA GLY A 20 44.31 -6.12 -8.64
C GLY A 20 43.94 -6.06 -10.12
N ASP A 21 43.24 -4.98 -10.48
CA ASP A 21 42.84 -4.67 -11.83
C ASP A 21 43.93 -3.80 -12.46
N ASP A 22 44.89 -4.45 -13.13
CA ASP A 22 46.03 -3.84 -13.83
C ASP A 22 45.61 -3.25 -15.19
N ARG A 23 44.48 -2.51 -15.24
CA ARG A 23 44.08 -1.82 -16.46
C ARG A 23 44.89 -0.53 -16.63
N PRO A 24 45.45 -0.28 -17.82
CA PRO A 24 46.08 1.00 -18.12
C PRO A 24 45.07 2.14 -17.90
N PRO A 25 45.50 3.30 -17.39
CA PRO A 25 44.62 4.44 -17.15
C PRO A 25 43.94 4.80 -18.47
N GLY A 26 42.62 4.60 -18.52
CA GLY A 26 41.81 5.05 -19.63
C GLY A 26 41.95 6.57 -19.81
N PRO A 27 41.68 7.09 -21.03
CA PRO A 27 41.66 8.52 -21.26
C PRO A 27 40.71 9.20 -20.26
N PRO A 28 41.03 10.42 -19.79
CA PRO A 28 40.18 11.13 -18.85
C PRO A 28 38.76 11.22 -19.40
N PRO A 29 37.74 10.94 -18.56
CA PRO A 29 36.35 11.03 -19.00
C PRO A 29 36.10 12.45 -19.51
N LYS A 30 35.53 12.56 -20.71
CA LYS A 30 35.14 13.86 -21.26
C LYS A 30 34.19 14.55 -20.26
N PRO A 31 34.49 15.78 -19.80
CA PRO A 31 33.54 16.56 -19.01
C PRO A 31 32.38 16.94 -19.93
N GLY A 32 31.27 16.20 -19.86
CA GLY A 32 30.16 16.46 -20.78
C GLY A 32 29.00 15.47 -20.79
N SER A 33 28.90 14.55 -19.84
CA SER A 33 27.66 13.82 -19.62
C SER A 33 27.51 13.64 -18.12
N GLN A 34 27.14 14.75 -17.48
CA GLN A 34 26.41 14.68 -16.23
C GLN A 34 25.22 13.80 -16.53
N SER A 35 25.30 12.55 -16.05
CA SER A 35 24.15 11.73 -15.77
C SER A 35 23.11 12.66 -15.19
N ARG A 36 22.11 12.96 -15.99
CA ARG A 36 20.84 13.49 -15.55
C ARG A 36 20.37 12.45 -14.57
N LEU A 37 20.81 12.58 -13.31
CA LEU A 37 20.05 12.12 -12.16
C LEU A 37 18.68 12.66 -12.50
N LEU A 38 17.81 11.75 -12.95
CA LEU A 38 16.39 12.03 -13.01
C LEU A 38 16.06 12.36 -11.55
N GLN A 39 16.23 13.63 -11.22
CA GLN A 39 15.47 14.31 -10.21
C GLN A 39 14.05 14.07 -10.70
N ALA A 40 13.47 12.96 -10.25
CA ALA A 40 12.06 12.74 -10.34
C ALA A 40 11.49 14.01 -9.73
N ALA A 41 10.96 14.88 -10.57
CA ALA A 41 10.22 16.02 -10.10
C ALA A 41 9.27 15.48 -9.02
N PRO A 42 9.12 16.16 -7.86
CA PRO A 42 8.05 15.79 -6.95
C PRO A 42 6.80 15.72 -7.81
N ARG A 43 6.29 14.50 -8.04
CA ARG A 43 4.99 14.33 -8.69
C ARG A 43 4.10 15.18 -7.84
N ALA A 44 3.50 16.20 -8.44
CA ALA A 44 2.48 16.98 -7.79
C ALA A 44 1.59 15.96 -7.08
N SER A 45 1.57 16.01 -5.75
CA SER A 45 0.53 15.39 -4.94
C SER A 45 -0.71 16.16 -5.35
N GLY A 46 -1.25 15.79 -6.51
CA GLY A 46 -2.54 16.28 -6.97
C GLY A 46 -3.53 16.00 -5.85
N GLU A 47 -4.59 16.77 -5.86
CA GLU A 47 -5.70 16.71 -4.91
C GLU A 47 -6.50 15.39 -5.08
N ASP A 48 -5.79 14.26 -5.15
CA ASP A 48 -6.20 12.87 -5.39
C ASP A 48 -6.43 12.14 -4.07
N SER A 49 -6.95 12.85 -3.07
CA SER A 49 -7.31 12.25 -1.78
C SER A 49 -8.83 12.12 -1.69
N PHE A 50 -9.32 10.96 -1.28
CA PHE A 50 -10.70 10.75 -0.87
C PHE A 50 -10.96 11.38 0.51
N ALA A 51 -10.43 12.59 0.73
CA ALA A 51 -10.42 13.25 2.02
C ALA A 51 -11.85 13.62 2.43
N GLY A 52 -12.27 13.12 3.59
CA GLY A 52 -13.62 13.31 4.10
C GLY A 52 -14.68 12.43 3.43
N GLN A 53 -14.30 11.54 2.51
CA GLN A 53 -15.18 10.56 1.89
C GLN A 53 -14.88 9.15 2.41
N VAL A 54 -15.86 8.28 2.23
CA VAL A 54 -15.75 6.84 2.42
C VAL A 54 -15.73 6.18 1.05
N VAL A 55 -14.86 5.20 0.84
CA VAL A 55 -14.83 4.40 -0.40
C VAL A 55 -15.17 2.96 -0.11
N SER A 56 -16.07 2.38 -0.89
CA SER A 56 -16.28 0.94 -0.98
C SER A 56 -15.55 0.40 -2.20
N ILE A 57 -14.83 -0.70 -2.01
CA ILE A 57 -13.95 -1.29 -3.02
C ILE A 57 -14.37 -2.74 -3.21
N THR A 58 -14.62 -3.11 -4.46
CA THR A 58 -14.78 -4.51 -4.86
C THR A 58 -13.48 -4.99 -5.48
N LEU A 59 -13.04 -6.20 -5.14
CA LEU A 59 -11.81 -6.79 -5.66
C LEU A 59 -12.10 -7.63 -6.92
N LYS A 60 -11.13 -7.73 -7.83
CA LYS A 60 -11.17 -8.65 -8.97
C LYS A 60 -10.99 -10.09 -8.51
N SER A 61 -10.13 -10.30 -7.52
CA SER A 61 -9.80 -11.62 -6.97
C SER A 61 -10.92 -12.22 -6.12
N ASP A 62 -11.76 -11.37 -5.52
CA ASP A 62 -12.89 -11.76 -4.67
C ASP A 62 -14.07 -10.77 -4.84
N PRO A 63 -14.97 -11.01 -5.82
CA PRO A 63 -16.05 -10.07 -6.12
C PRO A 63 -17.18 -10.09 -5.09
N ASP A 64 -17.25 -11.10 -4.23
CA ASP A 64 -18.26 -11.22 -3.17
C ASP A 64 -17.81 -10.48 -1.89
N TYR A 65 -16.56 -10.01 -1.83
CA TYR A 65 -15.98 -9.32 -0.69
C TYR A 65 -15.74 -7.84 -0.98
N GLY A 66 -16.43 -6.98 -0.21
CA GLY A 66 -16.22 -5.53 -0.22
C GLY A 66 -15.25 -5.07 0.88
N VAL A 67 -14.41 -4.09 0.55
CA VAL A 67 -13.55 -3.38 1.52
C VAL A 67 -13.99 -1.94 1.62
N HIS A 68 -14.23 -1.45 2.84
CA HIS A 68 -14.68 -0.08 3.09
C HIS A 68 -13.59 0.72 3.81
N LEU A 69 -13.13 1.80 3.20
CA LEU A 69 -12.04 2.63 3.72
C LEU A 69 -12.48 4.07 3.95
N GLU A 70 -12.03 4.65 5.06
CA GLU A 70 -11.97 6.10 5.26
C GLU A 70 -10.55 6.63 5.06
N GLN A 71 -10.43 7.93 4.79
CA GLN A 71 -9.14 8.61 4.63
C GLN A 71 -8.26 7.95 3.56
N ALA A 72 -8.89 7.45 2.49
CA ALA A 72 -8.21 6.69 1.47
C ALA A 72 -7.28 7.59 0.65
N ARG A 73 -6.07 7.10 0.38
CA ARG A 73 -5.04 7.77 -0.42
C ARG A 73 -4.20 6.75 -1.17
N VAL A 74 -3.61 7.18 -2.28
CA VAL A 74 -2.70 6.33 -3.05
C VAL A 74 -1.30 6.38 -2.47
N GLU A 75 -0.72 5.23 -2.15
CA GLU A 75 0.66 5.06 -1.68
C GLU A 75 1.44 4.16 -2.63
N GLN A 76 2.77 4.35 -2.66
CA GLN A 76 3.67 3.51 -3.45
C GLN A 76 4.52 2.63 -2.53
N LEU A 77 4.60 1.34 -2.84
CA LEU A 77 5.53 0.41 -2.21
C LEU A 77 6.33 -0.31 -3.29
N GLY A 78 7.58 0.12 -3.46
CA GLY A 78 8.42 -0.34 -4.56
C GLY A 78 7.89 0.13 -5.91
N ASN A 79 7.55 -0.81 -6.80
CA ASN A 79 6.99 -0.56 -8.12
C ASN A 79 5.46 -0.78 -8.18
N LYS A 80 4.81 -0.94 -7.02
CA LYS A 80 3.37 -1.20 -6.91
C LYS A 80 2.67 -0.03 -6.23
N SER A 81 1.46 0.26 -6.71
CA SER A 81 0.59 1.30 -6.16
C SER A 81 -0.55 0.66 -5.38
N PHE A 82 -0.85 1.23 -4.21
CA PHE A 82 -1.86 0.74 -3.30
C PHE A 82 -2.81 1.87 -2.94
N LEU A 83 -4.09 1.54 -2.78
CA LEU A 83 -5.05 2.38 -2.09
C LEU A 83 -4.98 2.03 -0.59
N VAL A 84 -4.63 3.01 0.22
CA VAL A 84 -4.38 2.86 1.65
C VAL A 84 -5.37 3.71 2.42
N GLY A 85 -6.06 3.11 3.39
CA GLY A 85 -7.04 3.79 4.23
C GLY A 85 -7.30 3.02 5.52
N ALA A 86 -8.10 3.60 6.42
CA ALA A 86 -8.54 2.90 7.63
C ALA A 86 -9.85 2.15 7.35
N GLY A 87 -9.95 0.89 7.77
CA GLY A 87 -11.18 0.12 7.66
C GLY A 87 -12.30 0.72 8.50
N ILE A 88 -13.52 0.72 7.98
CA ILE A 88 -14.70 1.27 8.65
C ILE A 88 -15.47 0.16 9.37
N ASP A 89 -16.00 0.46 10.55
CA ASP A 89 -16.98 -0.41 11.19
C ASP A 89 -18.38 -0.19 10.57
N THR A 90 -18.81 -1.15 9.76
CA THR A 90 -20.15 -1.20 9.16
C THR A 90 -21.17 -1.89 10.06
N GLY A 91 -20.77 -2.39 11.24
CA GLY A 91 -21.64 -3.08 12.20
C GLY A 91 -21.78 -4.58 11.96
N VAL A 92 -21.17 -5.15 10.92
CA VAL A 92 -21.31 -6.56 10.54
C VAL A 92 -19.94 -7.24 10.43
N GLY A 93 -19.45 -7.82 11.53
CA GLY A 93 -18.33 -8.77 11.50
C GLY A 93 -17.00 -8.24 10.95
N GLU A 94 -16.84 -6.92 10.85
CA GLU A 94 -15.68 -6.29 10.21
C GLU A 94 -14.47 -6.24 11.14
N TRP A 95 -13.67 -7.31 11.09
CA TRP A 95 -12.38 -7.42 11.77
C TRP A 95 -11.35 -6.37 11.33
N THR A 96 -11.63 -5.69 10.22
CA THR A 96 -10.89 -4.62 9.53
C THR A 96 -11.07 -3.24 10.18
N ALA A 97 -12.11 -3.03 10.99
CA ALA A 97 -12.42 -1.74 11.59
C ALA A 97 -11.23 -1.11 12.35
N GLY A 98 -10.92 0.14 12.02
CA GLY A 98 -9.82 0.91 12.61
C GLY A 98 -8.41 0.46 12.19
N ARG A 99 -8.28 -0.56 11.34
CA ARG A 99 -6.97 -1.04 10.85
C ARG A 99 -6.60 -0.34 9.57
N THR A 100 -5.31 -0.09 9.37
CA THR A 100 -4.80 0.34 8.07
C THR A 100 -4.80 -0.83 7.09
N LEU A 101 -5.53 -0.68 5.99
CA LEU A 101 -5.57 -1.64 4.91
C LEU A 101 -4.78 -1.12 3.71
N TRP A 102 -4.13 -2.03 2.99
CA TRP A 102 -3.38 -1.77 1.76
C TRP A 102 -4.00 -2.61 0.65
N VAL A 103 -4.77 -1.97 -0.21
CA VAL A 103 -5.44 -2.63 -1.33
C VAL A 103 -4.63 -2.37 -2.59
N ALA A 104 -4.24 -3.42 -3.30
CA ALA A 104 -3.46 -3.28 -4.52
C ALA A 104 -4.35 -2.71 -5.64
N ILE A 105 -3.95 -1.59 -6.26
CA ILE A 105 -4.79 -0.92 -7.27
C ILE A 105 -5.03 -1.79 -8.51
N ASP A 106 -4.08 -2.67 -8.84
CA ASP A 106 -4.21 -3.61 -9.94
C ASP A 106 -5.27 -4.70 -9.69
N ASP A 107 -5.69 -4.92 -8.45
CA ASP A 107 -6.71 -5.88 -8.04
C ASP A 107 -8.09 -5.26 -7.77
N ILE A 108 -8.25 -3.94 -7.95
CA ILE A 108 -9.54 -3.26 -7.75
C ILE A 108 -10.40 -3.37 -9.02
N SER A 109 -11.62 -3.92 -8.89
CA SER A 109 -12.61 -3.99 -9.98
C SER A 109 -13.54 -2.78 -10.01
N GLU A 110 -13.92 -2.26 -8.85
CA GLU A 110 -14.86 -1.14 -8.70
C GLU A 110 -14.52 -0.30 -7.45
N ILE A 111 -14.78 1.01 -7.54
CA ILE A 111 -14.72 1.94 -6.40
C ILE A 111 -16.03 2.74 -6.40
N ILE A 112 -16.72 2.76 -5.26
CA ILE A 112 -17.92 3.58 -5.03
C ILE A 112 -17.61 4.57 -3.90
N GLU A 113 -17.84 5.85 -4.16
CA GLU A 113 -17.65 6.92 -3.18
C GLU A 113 -18.96 7.20 -2.43
N PHE A 114 -18.84 7.36 -1.12
CA PHE A 114 -19.90 7.73 -0.20
C PHE A 114 -19.52 9.01 0.53
N ALA A 115 -20.51 9.83 0.85
CA ALA A 115 -20.28 11.08 1.56
C ALA A 115 -19.69 10.82 2.96
N ASP A 116 -20.17 9.80 3.65
CA ASP A 116 -19.74 9.39 4.98
C ASP A 116 -20.11 7.91 5.26
N ALA A 117 -19.77 7.42 6.45
CA ALA A 117 -20.06 6.05 6.84
C ALA A 117 -21.57 5.77 7.04
N ASP A 118 -22.39 6.78 7.36
CA ASP A 118 -23.83 6.60 7.50
C ASP A 118 -24.49 6.43 6.13
N ASP A 119 -24.01 7.15 5.12
CA ASP A 119 -24.42 6.98 3.72
C ASP A 119 -24.12 5.56 3.22
N LEU A 120 -22.91 5.03 3.49
CA LEU A 120 -22.56 3.65 3.22
C LEU A 120 -23.51 2.65 3.91
N ARG A 121 -23.75 2.81 5.22
CA ARG A 121 -24.59 1.86 5.99
C ARG A 121 -26.00 1.72 5.44
N LYS A 122 -26.62 2.81 4.98
CA LYS A 122 -27.95 2.79 4.34
C LYS A 122 -28.01 1.91 3.10
N THR A 123 -26.87 1.67 2.45
CA THR A 123 -26.80 0.77 1.27
C THR A 123 -26.53 -0.68 1.62
N LEU A 124 -26.02 -0.95 2.83
CA LEU A 124 -25.72 -2.30 3.32
C LEU A 124 -26.88 -2.93 4.09
N GLU A 125 -27.79 -2.10 4.62
CA GLU A 125 -29.01 -2.62 5.22
C GLU A 125 -29.76 -3.45 4.18
N PRO A 126 -29.94 -4.78 4.41
CA PRO A 126 -30.75 -5.58 3.51
C PRO A 126 -32.11 -4.89 3.44
N ALA A 127 -32.58 -4.60 2.22
CA ALA A 127 -33.90 -4.05 2.02
C ALA A 127 -34.86 -4.99 2.74
N ASP A 128 -35.40 -4.56 3.89
CA ASP A 128 -36.25 -5.34 4.79
C ASP A 128 -37.08 -6.29 3.94
N GLU A 129 -36.69 -7.57 3.92
CA GLU A 129 -37.46 -8.60 3.27
C GLU A 129 -38.76 -8.61 4.07
N GLY A 130 -39.78 -7.94 3.52
CA GLY A 130 -41.09 -7.88 4.12
C GLY A 130 -41.53 -9.31 4.48
N PRO A 131 -42.45 -9.47 5.45
CA PRO A 131 -42.74 -10.75 6.11
C PRO A 131 -43.26 -11.90 5.22
N ASP A 132 -43.24 -11.75 3.89
CA ASP A 132 -43.81 -12.66 2.90
C ASP A 132 -42.79 -13.20 1.85
N ALA A 133 -41.46 -13.04 2.05
CA ALA A 133 -40.43 -13.60 1.16
C ALA A 133 -40.13 -15.08 1.42
#